data_AF-A0A944PUS1-F1
#
_entry.id   AF-A0A944PUS1-F1
#
_cell.length_a   1.000
_cell.length_b   1.000
_cell.length_c   1.000
_cell.angle_alpha   90.00
_cell.angle_beta   90.00
_cell.angle_gamma   90.00
#
_symmetry.space_group_name_H-M   'P 1'
#
loop_
_entity.id
_entity.type
_entity.pdbx_description
1 polymer ?
#
loop_
_entity_poly.entity_id
_entity_poly.type
_entity_poly.pdbx_seq_one_letter_code
_entity_poly.pdbx_strand_id
1 'polypeptide(L)'
;MDEQQQDQEREWANNPRLDAWISEQRAAFNAHFPLEADDWDFSIESLDRLEAFIRRRFSSCEEIKAERDSGPVGAATWYLGEVHVRTAGAQWQYGTEPDLAAPEYDQPYVTIPYERIDEYPPADDDPAQDGRPLTVPGDELCALFLRGPDHHLRDTLTRYHGAPDTDG
;
A
#
# COMPACT_ATOMS: atom_id res chain seq x y z
N MET A 1 -4.18 -15.70 -21.44
CA MET A 1 -4.34 -14.25 -21.13
C MET A 1 -3.42 -13.87 -19.98
N ASP A 2 -3.22 -14.84 -19.10
CA ASP A 2 -2.40 -14.90 -17.89
C ASP A 2 -0.93 -14.52 -18.12
N GLU A 3 -0.30 -14.99 -19.21
CA GLU A 3 1.11 -14.68 -19.52
C GLU A 3 1.36 -13.18 -19.79
N GLN A 4 0.46 -12.49 -20.52
CA GLN A 4 0.65 -11.06 -20.79
C GLN A 4 0.47 -10.21 -19.53
N GLN A 5 -0.43 -10.62 -18.64
CA GLN A 5 -0.66 -9.93 -17.37
C GLN A 5 0.52 -10.14 -16.42
N GLN A 6 1.08 -11.35 -16.35
CA GLN A 6 2.28 -11.65 -15.58
C GLN A 6 3.52 -10.89 -16.06
N ASP A 7 3.72 -10.77 -17.38
CA ASP A 7 4.82 -9.97 -17.92
C ASP A 7 4.63 -8.48 -17.59
N GLN A 8 3.41 -7.96 -17.77
CA GLN A 8 3.12 -6.57 -17.42
C GLN A 8 3.35 -6.27 -15.93
N GLU A 9 2.90 -7.16 -15.05
CA GLU A 9 3.12 -7.05 -13.59
C GLU A 9 4.59 -7.15 -13.22
N ARG A 10 5.38 -7.98 -13.92
CA ARG A 10 6.83 -8.02 -13.71
C ARG A 10 7.51 -6.73 -14.14
N GLU A 11 7.07 -6.12 -15.23
CA GLU A 11 7.57 -4.82 -15.67
C GLU A 11 7.18 -3.70 -14.69
N TRP A 12 5.93 -3.69 -14.22
CA TRP A 12 5.44 -2.70 -13.25
C TRP A 12 6.05 -2.86 -11.85
N ALA A 13 6.51 -4.06 -11.50
CA ALA A 13 7.26 -4.29 -10.27
C ALA A 13 8.77 -4.03 -10.42
N ASN A 14 9.29 -4.02 -11.64
CA ASN A 14 10.73 -3.85 -11.92
C ASN A 14 10.95 -2.76 -12.97
N ASN A 15 10.70 -1.51 -12.58
CA ASN A 15 10.95 -0.37 -13.44
C ASN A 15 11.67 0.76 -12.69
N PRO A 16 12.49 1.56 -13.40
CA PRO A 16 13.27 2.63 -12.79
C PRO A 16 12.41 3.72 -12.14
N ARG A 17 11.14 3.88 -12.55
CA ARG A 17 10.22 4.85 -11.96
C ARG A 17 9.82 4.42 -10.54
N LEU A 18 9.50 3.14 -10.35
CA LEU A 18 9.24 2.56 -9.04
C LEU A 18 10.48 2.61 -8.14
N ASP A 19 11.65 2.21 -8.65
CA ASP A 19 12.91 2.27 -7.90
C ASP A 19 13.27 3.70 -7.45
N ALA A 20 13.09 4.68 -8.33
CA ALA A 20 13.29 6.09 -8.00
C ALA A 20 12.31 6.54 -6.90
N TRP A 21 11.01 6.25 -7.08
CA TRP A 21 10.00 6.60 -6.09
C TRP A 21 10.26 5.97 -4.73
N ILE A 22 10.55 4.66 -4.67
CA ILE A 22 10.90 3.95 -3.43
C ILE A 22 12.12 4.59 -2.76
N SER A 23 13.16 4.91 -3.55
CA SER A 23 14.38 5.53 -3.02
C SER A 23 14.12 6.92 -2.45
N GLU A 24 13.31 7.73 -3.13
CA GLU A 24 12.90 9.06 -2.67
C GLU A 24 12.07 8.99 -1.39
N GLN A 25 11.05 8.11 -1.35
CA GLN A 25 10.18 7.99 -0.17
C GLN A 25 10.91 7.40 1.03
N ARG A 26 11.82 6.45 0.83
CA ARG A 26 12.69 5.93 1.89
C ARG A 26 13.58 7.03 2.47
N ALA A 27 14.14 7.90 1.63
CA ALA A 27 14.93 9.05 2.09
C ALA A 27 14.06 10.06 2.85
N ALA A 28 12.87 10.37 2.33
CA ALA A 28 11.89 11.24 2.98
C ALA A 28 11.44 10.68 4.33
N PHE A 29 11.25 9.37 4.45
CA PHE A 29 10.87 8.71 5.69
C PHE A 29 11.89 8.97 6.80
N ASN A 30 13.18 8.76 6.51
CA ASN A 30 14.26 9.04 7.47
C ASN A 30 14.34 10.52 7.86
N ALA A 31 13.93 11.44 6.97
CA ALA A 31 13.93 12.88 7.25
C ALA A 31 12.72 13.33 8.08
N HIS A 32 11.55 12.74 7.87
CA HIS A 32 10.29 13.17 8.47
C HIS A 32 9.85 12.37 9.70
N PHE A 33 10.36 11.16 9.86
CA PHE A 33 10.05 10.27 10.99
C PHE A 33 11.30 10.00 11.85
N PRO A 34 11.89 11.03 12.51
CA PRO A 34 13.04 10.86 13.37
C PRO A 34 12.65 10.21 14.70
N LEU A 35 12.73 8.90 14.78
CA LEU A 35 12.76 8.10 16.01
C LEU A 35 13.92 7.11 15.90
N GLU A 36 14.37 6.56 17.02
CA GLU A 36 15.43 5.55 17.03
C GLU A 36 15.04 4.39 16.10
N ALA A 37 16.00 3.82 15.37
CA ALA A 37 15.71 2.85 14.30
C ALA A 37 14.87 1.63 14.77
N ASP A 38 14.96 1.30 16.07
CA ASP A 38 14.16 0.29 16.80
C ASP A 38 12.66 0.64 16.97
N ASP A 39 12.19 1.79 16.50
CA ASP A 39 10.77 2.16 16.59
C ASP A 39 9.99 1.79 15.31
N TRP A 40 10.73 1.57 14.21
CA TRP A 40 10.22 1.39 12.84
C TRP A 40 10.55 0.03 12.22
N ASP A 41 10.32 -1.06 12.94
CA ASP A 41 10.61 -2.44 12.51
C ASP A 41 9.67 -3.07 11.47
N PHE A 42 8.77 -2.29 10.89
CA PHE A 42 7.73 -2.76 9.96
C PHE A 42 6.76 -3.75 10.62
N SER A 43 6.64 -3.67 11.94
CA SER A 43 5.67 -4.43 12.73
C SER A 43 4.28 -3.79 12.66
N ILE A 44 3.25 -4.55 13.04
CA ILE A 44 1.88 -4.03 13.19
C ILE A 44 1.86 -2.87 14.21
N GLU A 45 2.65 -2.95 15.28
CA GLU A 45 2.73 -1.89 16.29
C GLU A 45 3.34 -0.59 15.72
N SER A 46 4.28 -0.70 14.79
CA SER A 46 4.84 0.46 14.08
C SER A 46 3.80 1.14 13.18
N LEU A 47 2.79 0.43 12.66
CA LEU A 47 1.69 1.03 11.89
C LEU A 47 0.80 1.93 12.75
N ASP A 48 0.55 1.58 14.02
CA ASP A 48 -0.19 2.44 14.94
C ASP A 48 0.53 3.75 15.22
N ARG A 49 1.86 3.70 15.30
CA ARG A 49 2.68 4.90 15.46
C ARG A 49 2.64 5.77 14.20
N LEU A 50 2.70 5.15 13.02
CA LEU A 50 2.55 5.84 11.75
C LEU A 50 1.18 6.53 11.66
N GLU A 51 0.11 5.80 11.98
CA GLU A 51 -1.26 6.33 11.99
C GLU A 51 -1.38 7.51 12.95
N ALA A 52 -0.90 7.38 14.19
CA ALA A 52 -0.95 8.45 15.18
C ALA A 52 -0.20 9.71 14.69
N PHE A 53 0.93 9.53 14.01
CA PHE A 53 1.67 10.64 13.41
C PHE A 53 0.86 11.35 12.31
N ILE A 54 0.26 10.57 11.39
CA ILE A 54 -0.55 11.11 10.28
C ILE A 54 -1.79 11.82 10.81
N ARG A 55 -2.55 11.19 11.70
CA ARG A 55 -3.74 11.79 12.34
C ARG A 55 -3.42 13.06 13.13
N ARG A 56 -2.20 13.21 13.63
CA ARG A 56 -1.75 14.42 14.34
C ARG A 56 -1.27 15.52 13.39
N ARG A 57 -0.67 15.16 12.27
CA ARG A 57 -0.05 16.10 11.32
C ARG A 57 -1.04 16.64 10.28
N PHE A 58 -2.08 15.88 9.97
CA PHE A 58 -3.07 16.17 8.95
C PHE A 58 -4.48 16.19 9.55
N SER A 59 -5.35 17.01 8.98
CA SER A 59 -6.74 17.15 9.45
C SER A 59 -7.76 16.53 8.49
N SER A 60 -7.38 16.34 7.21
CA SER A 60 -8.30 15.90 6.16
C SER A 60 -7.59 15.09 5.06
N CYS A 61 -8.35 14.22 4.39
CA CYS A 61 -7.87 13.49 3.20
C CYS A 61 -7.43 14.44 2.05
N GLU A 62 -8.01 15.63 1.93
CA GLU A 62 -7.57 16.61 0.94
C GLU A 62 -6.12 17.06 1.16
N GLU A 63 -5.68 17.22 2.41
CA GLU A 63 -4.28 17.55 2.72
C GLU A 63 -3.35 16.36 2.40
N ILE A 64 -3.80 15.14 2.69
CA ILE A 64 -3.08 13.92 2.33
C ILE A 64 -2.88 13.82 0.82
N LYS A 65 -3.95 14.04 0.03
CA LYS A 65 -3.87 14.02 -1.44
C LYS A 65 -2.96 15.11 -1.99
N ALA A 66 -2.96 16.30 -1.39
CA ALA A 66 -2.09 17.39 -1.79
C ALA A 66 -0.60 17.09 -1.54
N GLU A 67 -0.27 16.30 -0.52
CA GLU A 67 1.10 15.89 -0.20
C GLU A 67 1.43 14.44 -0.66
N ARG A 68 0.59 13.77 -1.48
CA ARG A 68 0.74 12.33 -1.79
C ARG A 68 2.11 11.93 -2.35
N ASP A 69 2.70 12.80 -3.17
CA ASP A 69 3.97 12.56 -3.88
C ASP A 69 5.17 13.16 -3.14
N SER A 70 4.98 13.76 -1.96
CA SER A 70 6.02 14.54 -1.29
C SER A 70 5.95 14.53 0.24
N GLY A 71 7.10 14.71 0.87
CA GLY A 71 7.17 14.93 2.31
C GLY A 71 6.71 13.70 3.14
N PRO A 72 5.97 13.92 4.24
CA PRO A 72 5.63 12.85 5.18
C PRO A 72 4.57 11.88 4.67
N VAL A 73 3.71 12.27 3.72
CA VAL A 73 2.64 11.38 3.19
C VAL A 73 3.24 10.34 2.25
N GLY A 74 4.04 10.75 1.27
CA GLY A 74 4.71 9.80 0.38
C GLY A 74 5.59 8.80 1.16
N ALA A 75 6.29 9.29 2.18
CA ALA A 75 7.07 8.46 3.09
C ALA A 75 6.19 7.45 3.87
N ALA A 76 5.03 7.87 4.38
CA ALA A 76 4.09 6.99 5.06
C ALA A 76 3.45 5.96 4.11
N THR A 77 3.13 6.37 2.87
CA THR A 77 2.65 5.50 1.79
C THR A 77 3.64 4.38 1.53
N TRP A 78 4.92 4.72 1.39
CA TRP A 78 6.00 3.74 1.23
C TRP A 78 6.10 2.81 2.44
N TYR A 79 6.11 3.34 3.66
CA TYR A 79 6.22 2.51 4.87
C TYR A 79 5.08 1.50 5.00
N LEU A 80 3.84 1.95 4.79
CA LEU A 80 2.67 1.08 4.85
C LEU A 80 2.74 -0.04 3.80
N GLY A 81 3.10 0.28 2.56
CA GLY A 81 3.25 -0.76 1.54
C GLY A 81 4.41 -1.72 1.82
N GLU A 82 5.53 -1.26 2.40
CA GLU A 82 6.62 -2.13 2.84
C GLU A 82 6.18 -3.13 3.92
N VAL A 83 5.30 -2.72 4.85
CA VAL A 83 4.74 -3.64 5.84
C VAL A 83 3.92 -4.73 5.16
N HIS A 84 3.15 -4.41 4.12
CA HIS A 84 2.39 -5.39 3.33
C HIS A 84 3.32 -6.34 2.57
N VAL A 85 4.36 -5.82 1.92
CA VAL A 85 5.36 -6.61 1.21
C VAL A 85 6.01 -7.62 2.16
N ARG A 86 6.40 -7.20 3.36
CA ARG A 86 7.09 -8.05 4.35
C ARG A 86 6.17 -9.03 5.07
N THR A 87 4.94 -8.61 5.39
CA THR A 87 4.01 -9.41 6.20
C THR A 87 3.22 -10.40 5.35
N ALA A 88 2.77 -9.98 4.17
CA ALA A 88 1.91 -10.78 3.29
C ALA A 88 2.65 -11.38 2.08
N GLY A 89 3.88 -10.95 1.82
CA GLY A 89 4.57 -11.27 0.56
C GLY A 89 3.93 -10.56 -0.64
N ALA A 90 3.33 -9.38 -0.40
CA ALA A 90 2.85 -8.52 -1.47
C ALA A 90 4.03 -7.96 -2.29
N GLN A 91 3.72 -7.42 -3.46
CA GLN A 91 4.67 -6.82 -4.37
C GLN A 91 4.22 -5.42 -4.75
N TRP A 92 5.15 -4.47 -4.77
CA TRP A 92 4.91 -3.14 -5.29
C TRP A 92 4.67 -3.18 -6.79
N GLN A 93 3.68 -2.41 -7.23
CA GLN A 93 3.32 -2.22 -8.62
C GLN A 93 3.20 -0.73 -8.92
N TYR A 94 3.84 -0.29 -9.99
CA TYR A 94 3.70 1.07 -10.48
C TYR A 94 3.90 1.12 -11.99
N GLY A 95 2.96 1.76 -12.69
CA GLY A 95 2.99 1.87 -14.15
C GLY A 95 4.29 2.51 -14.64
N THR A 96 4.86 1.97 -15.71
CA THR A 96 6.11 2.46 -16.32
C THR A 96 5.99 3.90 -16.83
N GLU A 97 4.79 4.29 -17.25
CA GLU A 97 4.45 5.61 -17.76
C GLU A 97 3.32 6.22 -16.93
N PRO A 98 3.32 7.55 -16.72
CA PRO A 98 2.26 8.22 -15.99
C PRO A 98 0.92 8.10 -16.72
N ASP A 99 -0.12 7.67 -16.02
CA ASP A 99 -1.46 7.63 -16.58
C ASP A 99 -2.07 9.04 -16.61
N LEU A 100 -1.89 9.73 -17.75
CA LEU A 100 -2.38 11.09 -17.95
C LEU A 100 -3.91 11.15 -18.09
N ALA A 101 -4.57 10.03 -18.37
CA ALA A 101 -6.02 9.97 -18.49
C ALA A 101 -6.69 9.91 -17.11
N ALA A 102 -6.02 9.29 -16.13
CA ALA A 102 -6.53 9.06 -14.79
C ALA A 102 -5.42 9.27 -13.74
N PRO A 103 -4.90 10.51 -13.56
CA PRO A 103 -3.75 10.80 -12.70
C PRO A 103 -4.00 10.50 -11.21
N GLU A 104 -5.26 10.40 -10.80
CA GLU A 104 -5.67 9.99 -9.46
C GLU A 104 -5.39 8.49 -9.17
N TYR A 105 -5.30 7.66 -10.21
CA TYR A 105 -4.92 6.25 -10.12
C TYR A 105 -3.44 6.00 -10.45
N ASP A 106 -2.71 7.02 -10.90
CA ASP A 106 -1.26 6.97 -11.15
C ASP A 106 -0.48 7.03 -9.83
N GLN A 107 -0.68 6.01 -8.99
CA GLN A 107 -0.01 5.82 -7.70
C GLN A 107 0.54 4.40 -7.58
N PRO A 108 1.63 4.23 -6.84
CA PRO A 108 2.12 2.90 -6.52
C PRO A 108 1.14 2.20 -5.57
N TYR A 109 0.90 0.93 -5.85
CA TYR A 109 0.04 0.07 -5.04
C TYR A 109 0.75 -1.24 -4.74
N VAL A 110 0.25 -1.99 -3.76
CA VAL A 110 0.76 -3.32 -3.41
C VAL A 110 -0.32 -4.37 -3.64
N THR A 111 0.06 -5.46 -4.30
CA THR A 111 -0.84 -6.59 -4.53
C THR A 111 -0.06 -7.91 -4.43
N ILE A 112 -0.77 -9.02 -4.32
CA ILE A 112 -0.14 -10.34 -4.32
C ILE A 112 0.39 -10.66 -5.71
N PRO A 113 1.65 -11.13 -5.85
CA PRO A 113 2.20 -11.53 -7.13
C PRO A 113 1.29 -12.56 -7.79
N TYR A 114 1.10 -12.46 -9.10
CA TYR A 114 0.20 -13.34 -9.85
C TYR A 114 0.52 -14.84 -9.63
N GLU A 115 1.78 -15.19 -9.41
CA GLU A 115 2.21 -16.56 -9.09
C GLU A 115 1.55 -17.16 -7.84
N ARG A 116 1.02 -16.32 -6.96
CA ARG A 116 0.33 -16.69 -5.72
C ARG A 116 -1.19 -16.46 -5.81
N ILE A 117 -1.74 -16.26 -7.01
CA ILE A 117 -3.18 -16.05 -7.22
C ILE A 117 -4.03 -17.20 -6.70
N ASP A 118 -3.53 -18.45 -6.77
CA ASP A 118 -4.24 -19.64 -6.30
C ASP A 118 -4.52 -19.62 -4.78
N GLU A 119 -3.79 -18.82 -4.00
CA GLU A 119 -4.03 -18.64 -2.56
C GLU A 119 -5.22 -17.72 -2.27
N TYR A 120 -5.65 -16.95 -3.28
CA TYR A 120 -6.72 -15.94 -3.18
C TYR A 120 -7.74 -16.19 -4.29
N PRO A 121 -8.56 -17.25 -4.17
CA PRO A 121 -9.60 -17.50 -5.16
C PRO A 121 -10.55 -16.28 -5.24
N PRO A 122 -11.05 -15.95 -6.43
CA PRO A 122 -12.02 -14.86 -6.59
C PRO A 122 -13.18 -15.07 -5.63
N ALA A 123 -13.51 -14.02 -4.87
CA ALA A 123 -14.68 -14.06 -4.00
C ALA A 123 -15.92 -14.33 -4.87
N ASP A 124 -16.84 -15.15 -4.36
CA ASP A 124 -18.10 -15.50 -5.04
C ASP A 124 -18.90 -14.26 -5.50
N ASP A 125 -18.70 -13.12 -4.83
CA ASP A 125 -19.41 -11.85 -5.06
C ASP A 125 -18.73 -10.91 -6.08
N ASP A 126 -17.49 -11.15 -6.51
CA ASP A 126 -16.79 -10.26 -7.47
C ASP A 126 -15.92 -11.05 -8.49
N PRO A 127 -16.54 -11.71 -9.50
CA PRO A 127 -15.82 -12.53 -10.48
C PRO A 127 -15.01 -11.72 -11.51
N ALA A 128 -15.05 -10.38 -11.44
CA ALA A 128 -14.34 -9.50 -12.35
C ALA A 128 -12.94 -9.11 -11.84
N GLN A 129 -12.67 -9.28 -10.55
CA GLN A 129 -11.34 -9.12 -9.98
C GLN A 129 -10.69 -10.49 -9.78
N ASP A 130 -9.38 -10.55 -9.96
CA ASP A 130 -8.54 -11.74 -9.79
C ASP A 130 -8.57 -12.32 -8.36
N GLY A 131 -9.49 -11.89 -7.47
CA GLY A 131 -9.58 -12.28 -6.05
C GLY A 131 -8.47 -11.73 -5.16
N ARG A 132 -7.39 -11.26 -5.77
CA ARG A 132 -6.18 -10.81 -5.07
C ARG A 132 -6.44 -9.55 -4.26
N PRO A 133 -6.02 -9.51 -2.99
CA PRO A 133 -6.07 -8.28 -2.21
C PRO A 133 -5.14 -7.25 -2.83
N LEU A 134 -5.73 -6.13 -3.23
CA LEU A 134 -5.03 -4.93 -3.69
C LEU A 134 -5.17 -3.86 -2.61
N THR A 135 -4.03 -3.28 -2.23
CA THR A 135 -3.99 -2.18 -1.28
C THR A 135 -3.28 -1.01 -1.93
N VAL A 136 -3.93 0.16 -1.93
CA VAL A 136 -3.34 1.42 -2.38
C VAL A 136 -2.97 2.22 -1.13
N PRO A 137 -1.70 2.21 -0.68
CA PRO A 137 -1.36 2.75 0.64
C PRO A 137 -1.71 4.23 0.79
N GLY A 138 -1.62 5.02 -0.29
CA GLY A 138 -2.01 6.42 -0.30
C GLY A 138 -3.51 6.63 -0.08
N ASP A 139 -4.36 5.74 -0.61
CA ASP A 139 -5.81 5.81 -0.39
C ASP A 139 -6.18 5.38 1.03
N GLU A 140 -5.49 4.38 1.60
CA GLU A 140 -5.68 3.96 3.00
C GLU A 140 -5.31 5.07 4.00
N LEU A 141 -4.25 5.85 3.74
CA LEU A 141 -3.94 7.05 4.53
C LEU A 141 -5.08 8.08 4.48
N CYS A 142 -5.71 8.24 3.31
CA CYS A 142 -6.88 9.09 3.14
C CYS A 142 -8.11 8.51 3.87
N ALA A 143 -8.26 7.19 3.83
CA ALA A 143 -9.36 6.46 4.45
C ALA A 143 -9.39 6.66 5.97
N LEU A 144 -8.25 6.92 6.64
CA LEU A 144 -8.19 7.30 8.06
C LEU A 144 -9.08 8.51 8.42
N PHE A 145 -9.29 9.42 7.47
CA PHE A 145 -10.11 10.61 7.65
C PHE A 145 -11.53 10.44 7.08
N LEU A 146 -11.74 9.47 6.18
CA LEU A 146 -13.03 9.21 5.54
C LEU A 146 -13.87 8.15 6.28
N ARG A 147 -13.22 7.14 6.88
CA ARG A 147 -13.85 5.94 7.46
C ARG A 147 -14.07 6.02 8.98
N GLY A 148 -13.89 7.19 9.58
CA GLY A 148 -14.08 7.40 11.02
C GLY A 148 -12.89 6.93 11.88
N PRO A 149 -12.98 7.08 13.21
CA PRO A 149 -11.87 6.82 14.13
C PRO A 149 -11.54 5.33 14.32
N ASP A 150 -12.48 4.42 14.06
CA ASP A 150 -12.31 2.97 14.20
C ASP A 150 -11.52 2.33 13.03
N HIS A 151 -11.28 3.10 11.95
CA HIS A 151 -10.48 2.61 10.84
C HIS A 151 -8.99 2.76 11.14
N HIS A 152 -8.28 1.64 11.12
CA HIS A 152 -6.86 1.58 11.42
C HIS A 152 -6.05 1.04 10.25
N LEU A 153 -4.83 1.54 10.07
CA LEU A 153 -3.93 1.07 8.99
C LEU A 153 -3.59 -0.42 9.12
N ARG A 154 -3.55 -0.95 10.35
CA ARG A 154 -3.32 -2.38 10.58
C ARG A 154 -4.47 -3.26 10.09
N ASP A 155 -5.68 -2.73 9.96
CA ASP A 155 -6.84 -3.49 9.51
C ASP A 155 -6.68 -3.94 8.06
N THR A 156 -5.94 -3.20 7.24
CA THR A 156 -5.67 -3.56 5.84
C THR A 156 -4.88 -4.86 5.71
N LEU A 157 -4.08 -5.23 6.72
CA LEU A 157 -3.34 -6.50 6.75
C LEU A 157 -4.26 -7.72 6.96
N THR A 158 -5.46 -7.53 7.52
CA THR A 158 -6.43 -8.62 7.69
C THR A 158 -6.92 -9.15 6.34
N ARG A 159 -6.83 -8.36 5.26
CA ARG A 159 -7.19 -8.77 3.88
C ARG A 159 -6.28 -9.88 3.33
N TYR A 160 -5.10 -10.06 3.91
CA TYR A 160 -4.09 -11.04 3.48
C TYR A 160 -4.05 -12.27 4.38
N HIS A 161 -4.56 -12.16 5.60
CA HIS A 161 -4.89 -13.34 6.38
C HIS A 161 -6.22 -13.85 5.84
N GLY A 162 -6.15 -14.89 5.00
CA GLY A 162 -7.34 -15.59 4.51
C GLY A 162 -8.35 -15.73 5.64
N ALA A 163 -9.63 -15.49 5.32
CA ALA A 163 -10.74 -15.50 6.26
C ALA A 163 -10.49 -16.54 7.37
N PRO A 164 -10.61 -16.19 8.66
CA PRO A 164 -10.39 -17.17 9.72
C PRO A 164 -11.19 -18.40 9.34
N ASP A 165 -10.53 -19.56 9.28
CA ASP A 165 -11.16 -20.85 9.05
C ASP A 165 -12.51 -20.84 9.74
N THR A 166 -13.58 -20.67 8.96
CA THR A 166 -14.92 -20.79 9.50
C THR A 166 -15.16 -22.29 9.50
N ASP A 167 -14.46 -22.96 10.41
CA ASP A 167 -14.74 -24.32 10.82
C ASP A 167 -16.13 -24.32 11.45
N GLY A 168 -17.06 -24.96 10.75
CA GLY A 168 -18.45 -25.18 11.16
C GLY A 168 -18.86 -26.61 10.89
#